data_AF-A0A2K3CWW0-F1
#
_entry.id   AF-A0A2K3CWW0-F1
#
_cell.length_a   1.000
_cell.length_b   1.000
_cell.length_c   1.000
_cell.angle_alpha   90.00
_cell.angle_beta   90.00
_cell.angle_gamma   90.00
#
_symmetry.space_group_name_H-M   'P 1'
#
loop_
_entity.id
_entity.type
_entity.pdbx_description
1 polymer ?
#
loop_
_entity_poly.entity_id
_entity_poly.type
_entity_poly.pdbx_seq_one_letter_code
_entity_poly.pdbx_strand_id
1 'polypeptide(L)'
;MALTIPPAGPRRPLLPLAELGLRARALLPGSHAADTECQALAAQLAEEAPLSRRPATHSQYGGPWRSFLAWCRRRAPPVPPYAASPQLVALYLQSVLNSATADGSGPSRVDVAGKAIAFHYSLAGLPNPAAAESCANVRATAARRLQVQRLHREAMSAADLAAVLCAHAGPGAPLLRLMMATTVALMFYGFLRFDDMAEVSVHADLLLITPRHMAIFIPRSKTDVAMDGQWVHIARLPHLGGFCPVALTERLLRQGAYRRLPAAADEDVGPLLRTVQYTAAGGRLQRLVGTRASPVFSMSYGAFRSNFLARLREAGVSGNIKPHSMRIGGNSAAADAGVPASLRQVHGRWKPATMVGHYTRPTLEDTLGVTRAMGLAGAA
;
A
#
# COMPACT_ATOMS: atom_id res chain seq x y z
N MET A 1 -32.53 11.27 -17.65
CA MET A 1 -32.95 9.84 -17.68
C MET A 1 -32.25 9.16 -16.51
N ALA A 2 -33.01 8.66 -15.52
CA ALA A 2 -32.47 8.11 -14.29
C ALA A 2 -31.61 6.87 -14.57
N LEU A 3 -30.36 6.89 -14.10
CA LEU A 3 -29.41 5.78 -14.19
C LEU A 3 -29.85 4.68 -13.21
N THR A 4 -30.52 3.65 -13.71
CA THR A 4 -30.72 2.39 -12.99
C THR A 4 -29.39 1.62 -12.97
N ILE A 5 -28.81 1.47 -11.79
CA ILE A 5 -27.63 0.64 -11.52
C ILE A 5 -28.10 -0.83 -11.55
N PRO A 6 -27.56 -1.70 -12.43
CA PRO A 6 -27.91 -3.11 -12.43
C PRO A 6 -27.33 -3.82 -11.18
N PRO A 7 -28.02 -4.86 -10.66
CA PRO A 7 -27.57 -5.57 -9.47
C PRO A 7 -26.22 -6.24 -9.71
N ALA A 8 -25.32 -6.11 -8.73
CA ALA A 8 -24.02 -6.77 -8.76
C ALA A 8 -24.22 -8.29 -8.79
N GLY A 9 -23.68 -8.96 -9.81
CA GLY A 9 -23.63 -10.43 -9.85
C GLY A 9 -22.91 -11.02 -8.63
N PRO A 10 -23.08 -12.33 -8.34
CA PRO A 10 -22.69 -12.93 -7.07
C PRO A 10 -21.19 -12.77 -6.84
N ARG A 11 -20.84 -11.86 -5.93
CA ARG A 11 -19.46 -11.67 -5.49
C ARG A 11 -19.16 -12.76 -4.46
N ARG A 12 -18.01 -13.42 -4.63
CA ARG A 12 -17.52 -14.37 -3.63
C ARG A 12 -17.30 -13.60 -2.32
N PRO A 13 -17.89 -14.00 -1.18
CA PRO A 13 -17.81 -13.22 0.04
C PRO A 13 -16.35 -13.05 0.46
N LEU A 14 -15.95 -11.80 0.74
CA LEU A 14 -14.59 -11.45 1.17
C LEU A 14 -14.26 -11.95 2.59
N LEU A 15 -15.24 -12.50 3.29
CA LEU A 15 -15.16 -13.05 4.65
C LEU A 15 -15.75 -14.47 4.70
N PRO A 16 -15.31 -15.32 5.65
CA PRO A 16 -16.00 -16.58 5.94
C PRO A 16 -17.47 -16.33 6.26
N LEU A 17 -18.37 -17.20 5.75
CA LEU A 17 -19.83 -17.10 5.97
C LEU A 17 -20.21 -16.93 7.45
N ALA A 18 -19.46 -17.57 8.36
CA ALA A 18 -19.66 -17.44 9.80
C ALA A 18 -19.41 -16.02 10.34
N GLU A 19 -18.46 -15.27 9.76
CA GLU A 19 -18.19 -13.89 10.18
C GLU A 19 -19.26 -12.92 9.66
N LEU A 20 -19.79 -13.17 8.45
CA LEU A 20 -20.91 -12.42 7.88
C LEU A 20 -22.18 -12.61 8.72
N GLY A 21 -22.50 -13.85 9.11
CA GLY A 21 -23.65 -14.13 9.96
C GLY A 21 -23.56 -13.45 11.34
N LEU A 22 -22.37 -13.37 11.94
CA LEU A 22 -22.17 -12.62 13.18
C LEU A 22 -22.43 -11.11 13.02
N ARG A 23 -22.00 -10.52 11.90
CA ARG A 23 -22.23 -9.10 11.62
C ARG A 23 -23.70 -8.81 11.31
N ALA A 24 -24.35 -9.63 10.49
CA ALA A 24 -25.76 -9.47 10.14
C ALA A 24 -26.65 -9.50 11.39
N ARG A 25 -26.37 -10.41 12.34
CA ARG A 25 -27.07 -10.44 13.65
C ARG A 25 -26.82 -9.20 14.48
N ALA A 26 -25.61 -8.65 14.45
CA ALA A 26 -25.28 -7.42 15.18
C ALA A 26 -25.95 -6.17 14.59
N LEU A 27 -26.22 -6.16 13.29
CA LEU A 27 -26.97 -5.09 12.59
C LEU A 27 -28.47 -5.09 12.91
N LEU A 28 -29.02 -6.21 13.39
CA LEU A 28 -30.43 -6.37 13.76
C LEU A 28 -30.59 -6.70 15.25
N PRO A 29 -30.34 -5.76 16.17
CA PRO A 29 -30.67 -5.98 17.56
C PRO A 29 -32.19 -5.92 17.79
N GLY A 30 -32.70 -6.81 18.66
CA GLY A 30 -34.05 -6.69 19.23
C GLY A 30 -35.21 -7.31 18.43
N SER A 31 -36.39 -6.70 18.52
CA SER A 31 -37.70 -7.23 18.09
C SER A 31 -37.85 -7.49 16.59
N HIS A 32 -36.96 -6.95 15.76
CA HIS A 32 -36.96 -7.16 14.30
C HIS A 32 -36.20 -8.43 13.88
N ALA A 33 -35.65 -9.19 14.84
CA ALA A 33 -34.92 -10.43 14.54
C ALA A 33 -35.79 -11.52 13.89
N ALA A 34 -37.11 -11.43 13.95
CA ALA A 34 -38.04 -12.37 13.30
C ALA A 34 -38.53 -11.89 11.91
N ASP A 35 -38.22 -10.66 11.52
CA ASP A 35 -38.64 -10.06 10.24
C ASP A 35 -37.71 -10.52 9.11
N THR A 36 -38.26 -11.25 8.13
CA THR A 36 -37.51 -11.86 7.03
C THR A 36 -36.93 -10.84 6.06
N GLU A 37 -37.60 -9.71 5.83
CA GLU A 37 -37.10 -8.64 4.95
C GLU A 37 -35.92 -7.94 5.61
N CYS A 38 -36.06 -7.60 6.89
CA CYS A 38 -34.98 -7.01 7.67
C CYS A 38 -33.76 -7.95 7.74
N GLN A 39 -33.97 -9.26 7.94
CA GLN A 39 -32.90 -10.27 7.91
C GLN A 39 -32.13 -10.29 6.58
N ALA A 40 -32.85 -10.25 5.46
CA ALA A 40 -32.24 -10.23 4.12
C ALA A 40 -31.40 -8.96 3.91
N LEU A 41 -31.96 -7.78 4.26
CA LEU A 41 -31.26 -6.51 4.14
C LEU A 41 -30.04 -6.42 5.05
N ALA A 42 -30.08 -6.97 6.26
CA ALA A 42 -28.92 -7.00 7.15
C ALA A 42 -27.83 -7.94 6.66
N ALA A 43 -28.17 -9.06 6.02
CA ALA A 43 -27.22 -9.93 5.37
C ALA A 43 -26.52 -9.22 4.19
N GLN A 44 -27.30 -8.52 3.36
CA GLN A 44 -26.76 -7.72 2.26
C GLN A 44 -25.85 -6.59 2.77
N LEU A 45 -26.32 -5.80 3.76
CA LEU A 45 -25.53 -4.73 4.35
C LEU A 45 -24.25 -5.27 5.01
N ALA A 46 -24.30 -6.42 5.65
CA ALA A 46 -23.12 -7.06 6.22
C ALA A 46 -22.08 -7.42 5.14
N GLU A 47 -22.50 -7.81 3.95
CA GLU A 47 -21.63 -8.10 2.81
C GLU A 47 -21.07 -6.82 2.15
N GLU A 48 -21.90 -5.79 2.02
CA GLU A 48 -21.56 -4.56 1.30
C GLU A 48 -20.82 -3.53 2.15
N ALA A 49 -21.03 -3.47 3.48
CA ALA A 49 -20.41 -2.48 4.35
C ALA A 49 -18.87 -2.36 4.21
N PRO A 50 -18.08 -3.45 4.06
CA PRO A 50 -16.65 -3.37 3.78
C PRO A 50 -16.27 -2.64 2.49
N LEU A 51 -17.16 -2.57 1.50
CA LEU A 51 -16.91 -1.88 0.22
C LEU A 51 -16.79 -0.37 0.40
N SER A 52 -17.34 0.18 1.49
CA SER A 52 -17.14 1.59 1.90
C SER A 52 -15.71 1.88 2.43
N ARG A 53 -14.85 0.87 2.49
CA ARG A 53 -13.50 0.93 3.06
C ARG A 53 -12.48 0.44 2.03
N ARG A 54 -11.23 0.86 2.17
CA ARG A 54 -10.14 0.41 1.27
C ARG A 54 -9.91 -1.10 1.44
N PRO A 55 -9.79 -1.89 0.35
CA PRO A 55 -9.61 -3.34 0.44
C PRO A 55 -8.41 -3.79 1.30
N ALA A 56 -7.31 -3.01 1.28
CA ALA A 56 -6.13 -3.26 2.10
C ALA A 56 -6.42 -3.19 3.63
N THR A 57 -7.33 -2.31 4.04
CA THR A 57 -7.76 -2.16 5.45
C THR A 57 -8.49 -3.41 5.93
N HIS A 58 -9.32 -4.01 5.08
CA HIS A 58 -10.02 -5.25 5.39
C HIS A 58 -9.06 -6.44 5.58
N SER A 59 -8.11 -6.59 4.65
CA SER A 59 -7.10 -7.67 4.73
C SER A 59 -6.21 -7.57 5.97
N GLN A 60 -5.82 -6.34 6.36
CA GLN A 60 -4.97 -6.11 7.53
C GLN A 60 -5.66 -6.47 8.86
N TYR A 61 -6.98 -6.26 8.98
CA TYR A 61 -7.71 -6.45 10.24
C TYR A 61 -8.37 -7.81 10.39
N GLY A 62 -8.54 -8.58 9.31
CA GLY A 62 -9.17 -9.90 9.38
C GLY A 62 -8.44 -10.90 10.28
N GLY A 63 -7.11 -10.93 10.26
CA GLY A 63 -6.32 -11.80 11.14
C GLY A 63 -6.51 -11.49 12.63
N PRO A 64 -6.21 -10.24 13.06
CA PRO A 64 -6.45 -9.79 14.43
C PRO A 64 -7.91 -9.96 14.90
N TRP A 65 -8.89 -9.69 14.02
CA TRP A 65 -10.30 -9.92 14.31
C TRP A 65 -10.61 -11.39 14.62
N ARG A 66 -10.11 -12.32 13.80
CA ARG A 66 -10.28 -13.76 14.06
C ARG A 66 -9.65 -14.20 15.38
N SER A 67 -8.50 -13.63 15.76
CA SER A 67 -7.89 -13.88 17.07
C SER A 67 -8.81 -13.43 18.21
N PHE A 68 -9.49 -12.30 18.08
CA PHE A 68 -10.49 -11.83 19.04
C PHE A 68 -11.73 -12.74 19.07
N LEU A 69 -12.28 -13.12 17.91
CA LEU A 69 -13.39 -14.07 17.82
C LEU A 69 -13.08 -15.38 18.56
N ALA A 70 -11.88 -15.93 18.35
CA ALA A 70 -11.44 -17.14 19.01
C ALA A 70 -11.30 -16.94 20.53
N TRP A 71 -10.82 -15.77 20.98
CA TRP A 71 -10.70 -15.46 22.39
C TRP A 71 -12.07 -15.34 23.08
N CYS A 72 -13.05 -14.71 22.44
CA CYS A 72 -14.43 -14.60 22.90
C CYS A 72 -15.10 -15.98 23.06
N ARG A 73 -14.88 -16.89 22.09
CA ARG A 73 -15.40 -18.27 22.15
C ARG A 73 -14.82 -19.08 23.31
N ARG A 74 -13.58 -18.80 23.74
CA ARG A 74 -12.91 -19.46 24.87
C ARG A 74 -13.23 -18.81 26.23
N ARG A 75 -14.21 -17.91 26.32
CA ARG A 75 -14.69 -17.41 27.62
C ARG A 75 -15.65 -18.43 28.22
N ALA A 76 -15.81 -18.39 29.54
CA ALA A 76 -16.76 -19.23 30.26
C ALA A 76 -17.72 -18.31 31.05
N PRO A 77 -18.98 -18.12 30.60
CA PRO A 77 -19.54 -18.62 29.34
C PRO A 77 -18.94 -17.91 28.09
N PRO A 78 -19.05 -18.50 26.89
CA PRO A 78 -18.64 -17.83 25.66
C PRO A 78 -19.35 -16.49 25.48
N VAL A 79 -18.60 -15.47 25.07
CA VAL A 79 -19.15 -14.11 24.89
C VAL A 79 -19.42 -13.83 23.41
N PRO A 80 -20.60 -13.35 23.02
CA PRO A 80 -20.83 -12.87 21.65
C PRO A 80 -19.88 -11.71 21.32
N PRO A 81 -19.07 -11.80 20.25
CA PRO A 81 -18.01 -10.82 19.98
C PRO A 81 -18.47 -9.36 19.82
N TYR A 82 -19.69 -9.12 19.33
CA TYR A 82 -20.30 -7.79 19.20
C TYR A 82 -21.03 -7.30 20.47
N ALA A 83 -21.12 -8.15 21.50
CA ALA A 83 -21.64 -7.80 22.83
C ALA A 83 -20.53 -7.73 23.90
N ALA A 84 -19.26 -7.74 23.48
CA ALA A 84 -18.14 -7.70 24.39
C ALA A 84 -18.05 -6.32 25.06
N SER A 85 -18.09 -6.28 26.40
CA SER A 85 -17.95 -5.04 27.14
C SER A 85 -16.56 -4.40 26.95
N PRO A 86 -16.43 -3.08 27.13
CA PRO A 86 -15.12 -2.42 27.05
C PRO A 86 -14.08 -3.01 28.02
N GLN A 87 -14.50 -3.46 29.20
CA GLN A 87 -13.63 -4.13 30.18
C GLN A 87 -13.14 -5.47 29.65
N LEU A 88 -14.01 -6.26 29.01
CA LEU A 88 -13.62 -7.53 28.42
C LEU A 88 -12.66 -7.34 27.23
N VAL A 89 -12.88 -6.30 26.41
CA VAL A 89 -11.95 -5.93 25.34
C VAL A 89 -10.59 -5.50 25.90
N ALA A 90 -10.56 -4.76 27.01
CA ALA A 90 -9.30 -4.41 27.67
C ALA A 90 -8.52 -5.65 28.16
N LEU A 91 -9.22 -6.64 28.74
CA LEU A 91 -8.62 -7.92 29.13
C LEU A 91 -8.07 -8.70 27.93
N TYR A 92 -8.76 -8.67 26.80
CA TYR A 92 -8.24 -9.24 25.56
C TYR A 92 -6.97 -8.51 25.11
N LEU A 93 -6.96 -7.18 25.06
CA LEU A 93 -5.76 -6.41 24.69
C LEU A 93 -4.60 -6.67 25.66
N GLN A 94 -4.87 -6.86 26.95
CA GLN A 94 -3.86 -7.24 27.93
C GLN A 94 -3.29 -8.64 27.61
N SER A 95 -4.12 -9.59 27.19
CA SER A 95 -3.63 -10.90 26.75
C SER A 95 -2.74 -10.79 25.50
N VAL A 96 -3.09 -9.90 24.56
CA VAL A 96 -2.26 -9.61 23.37
C VAL A 96 -0.93 -8.97 23.77
N LEU A 97 -0.93 -8.05 24.73
CA LEU A 97 0.29 -7.47 25.29
C LEU A 97 1.17 -8.56 25.91
N ASN A 98 0.62 -9.46 26.73
CA ASN A 98 1.39 -10.54 27.34
C ASN A 98 2.03 -11.44 26.28
N SER A 99 1.29 -11.81 25.24
CA SER A 99 1.84 -12.59 24.12
C SER A 99 2.91 -11.82 23.33
N ALA A 100 2.73 -10.51 23.13
CA ALA A 100 3.72 -9.65 22.48
C ALA A 100 5.02 -9.54 23.29
N THR A 101 4.91 -9.47 24.62
CA THR A 101 6.07 -9.51 25.52
C THR A 101 6.80 -10.85 25.39
N ALA A 102 6.07 -11.96 25.42
CA ALA A 102 6.65 -13.29 25.40
C ALA A 102 7.42 -13.61 24.10
N ASP A 103 6.97 -13.07 22.96
CA ASP A 103 7.60 -13.31 21.66
C ASP A 103 8.42 -12.12 21.13
N GLY A 104 8.67 -11.11 21.97
CA GLY A 104 9.48 -9.94 21.63
C GLY A 104 8.86 -9.01 20.58
N SER A 105 7.55 -9.08 20.36
CA SER A 105 6.87 -8.22 19.39
C SER A 105 6.61 -6.81 19.91
N GLY A 106 6.68 -5.84 19.00
CA GLY A 106 6.48 -4.43 19.33
C GLY A 106 5.03 -4.06 19.70
N PRO A 107 4.83 -2.85 20.26
CA PRO A 107 3.54 -2.39 20.77
C PRO A 107 2.45 -2.23 19.71
N SER A 108 2.83 -2.13 18.43
CA SER A 108 1.88 -2.07 17.32
C SER A 108 0.94 -3.26 17.25
N ARG A 109 1.30 -4.42 17.81
CA ARG A 109 0.41 -5.58 17.83
C ARG A 109 -0.87 -5.31 18.64
N VAL A 110 -0.74 -4.67 19.80
CA VAL A 110 -1.87 -4.30 20.67
C VAL A 110 -2.73 -3.23 19.99
N ASP A 111 -2.09 -2.24 19.36
CA ASP A 111 -2.77 -1.17 18.62
C ASP A 111 -3.58 -1.73 17.43
N VAL A 112 -2.98 -2.64 16.64
CA VAL A 112 -3.67 -3.29 15.51
C VAL A 112 -4.84 -4.15 15.98
N ALA A 113 -4.71 -4.87 17.10
CA ALA A 113 -5.83 -5.64 17.66
C ALA A 113 -7.01 -4.72 18.05
N GLY A 114 -6.73 -3.60 18.74
CA GLY A 114 -7.76 -2.62 19.10
C GLY A 114 -8.42 -1.98 17.88
N LYS A 115 -7.63 -1.61 16.86
CA LYS A 115 -8.13 -1.05 15.59
C LYS A 115 -8.96 -2.04 14.78
N ALA A 116 -8.61 -3.32 14.79
CA ALA A 116 -9.40 -4.35 14.15
C ALA A 116 -10.78 -4.50 14.80
N ILE A 117 -10.85 -4.50 16.14
CA ILE A 117 -12.12 -4.52 16.87
C ILE A 117 -12.94 -3.28 16.52
N ALA A 118 -12.35 -2.09 16.60
CA ALA A 118 -13.01 -0.84 16.25
C ALA A 118 -13.57 -0.84 14.82
N PHE A 119 -12.77 -1.34 13.86
CA PHE A 119 -13.16 -1.46 12.46
C PHE A 119 -14.39 -2.37 12.30
N HIS A 120 -14.37 -3.58 12.87
CA HIS A 120 -15.48 -4.53 12.73
C HIS A 120 -16.76 -4.03 13.43
N TYR A 121 -16.65 -3.37 14.60
CA TYR A 121 -17.79 -2.73 15.25
C TYR A 121 -18.36 -1.59 14.40
N SER A 122 -17.52 -0.79 13.75
CA SER A 122 -17.98 0.29 12.86
C SER A 122 -18.75 -0.24 11.64
N LEU A 123 -18.37 -1.41 11.11
CA LEU A 123 -19.10 -2.07 10.01
C LEU A 123 -20.46 -2.61 10.45
N ALA A 124 -20.69 -2.79 11.75
CA ALA A 124 -21.97 -3.17 12.33
C ALA A 124 -22.74 -1.96 12.87
N GLY A 125 -22.26 -0.72 12.68
CA GLY A 125 -22.90 0.48 13.23
C GLY A 125 -22.83 0.60 14.76
N LEU A 126 -21.96 -0.17 15.42
CA LEU A 126 -21.88 -0.24 16.87
C LEU A 126 -20.81 0.70 17.47
N PRO A 127 -20.98 1.14 18.73
CA PRO A 127 -19.97 1.93 19.43
C PRO A 127 -18.66 1.16 19.58
N ASN A 128 -17.51 1.84 19.49
CA ASN A 128 -16.21 1.18 19.58
C ASN A 128 -15.85 0.85 21.05
N PRO A 129 -15.86 -0.42 21.50
CA PRO A 129 -15.51 -0.77 22.87
C PRO A 129 -14.01 -0.59 23.16
N ALA A 130 -13.15 -0.61 22.13
CA ALA A 130 -11.71 -0.39 22.28
C ALA A 130 -11.35 1.09 22.50
N ALA A 131 -12.32 2.01 22.44
CA ALA A 131 -12.13 3.43 22.75
C ALA A 131 -12.10 3.72 24.27
N ALA A 132 -12.56 2.80 25.12
CA ALA A 132 -12.59 3.02 26.56
C ALA A 132 -11.19 3.21 27.19
N GLU A 133 -11.15 3.92 28.31
CA GLU A 133 -9.93 4.26 29.03
C GLU A 133 -9.12 3.03 29.47
N SER A 134 -9.79 1.95 29.89
CA SER A 134 -9.15 0.68 30.21
C SER A 134 -8.32 0.13 29.03
N CYS A 135 -8.82 0.25 27.79
CA CYS A 135 -8.09 -0.13 26.59
C CYS A 135 -6.95 0.85 26.28
N ALA A 136 -7.13 2.14 26.56
CA ALA A 136 -6.09 3.16 26.41
C ALA A 136 -4.91 2.90 27.35
N ASN A 137 -5.18 2.52 28.60
CA ASN A 137 -4.17 2.17 29.59
C ASN A 137 -3.33 0.96 29.16
N VAL A 138 -3.94 -0.07 28.57
CA VAL A 138 -3.21 -1.21 28.02
C VAL A 138 -2.31 -0.78 26.85
N ARG A 139 -2.81 0.05 25.93
CA ARG A 139 -1.99 0.58 24.81
C ARG A 139 -0.82 1.43 25.30
N ALA A 140 -1.04 2.28 26.30
CA ALA A 140 0.01 3.10 26.92
C ALA A 140 1.06 2.22 27.61
N THR A 141 0.62 1.17 28.31
CA THR A 141 1.50 0.19 28.94
C THR A 141 2.34 -0.56 27.90
N ALA A 142 1.71 -0.99 26.80
CA ALA A 142 2.41 -1.61 25.68
C ALA A 142 3.50 -0.68 25.12
N ALA A 143 3.17 0.59 24.86
CA ALA A 143 4.12 1.57 24.33
C ALA A 143 5.33 1.83 25.26
N ARG A 144 5.15 1.71 26.58
CA ARG A 144 6.22 1.88 27.57
C ARG A 144 7.06 0.61 27.78
N ARG A 145 6.42 -0.56 27.80
CA ARG A 145 7.07 -1.84 28.14
C ARG A 145 7.71 -2.53 26.95
N LEU A 146 7.07 -2.47 25.78
CA LEU A 146 7.57 -3.13 24.59
C LEU A 146 8.51 -2.18 23.87
N GLN A 147 9.79 -2.57 23.77
CA GLN A 147 10.74 -1.81 22.99
C GLN A 147 10.21 -1.66 21.56
N VAL A 148 10.10 -0.41 21.10
CA VAL A 148 9.83 -0.15 19.69
C VAL A 148 11.10 -0.47 18.94
N GLN A 149 11.24 -1.73 18.49
CA GLN A 149 12.11 -2.00 17.35
C GLN A 149 11.49 -1.28 16.17
N ARG A 150 11.89 -0.02 15.95
CA ARG A 150 11.60 0.67 14.70
C ARG A 150 12.30 -0.16 13.64
N LEU A 151 11.52 -0.99 12.93
CA LEU A 151 12.02 -1.72 11.77
C LEU A 151 12.68 -0.69 10.87
N HIS A 152 14.01 -0.68 10.87
CA HIS A 152 14.78 0.23 10.03
C HIS A 152 14.44 -0.16 8.60
N ARG A 153 13.61 0.68 7.96
CA ARG A 153 13.29 0.49 6.55
C ARG A 153 14.47 1.05 5.79
N GLU A 154 15.23 0.13 5.23
CA GLU A 154 16.41 0.43 4.44
C GLU A 154 16.02 1.21 3.18
N ALA A 155 16.83 2.19 2.83
CA ALA A 155 16.71 2.95 1.60
C ALA A 155 17.39 2.17 0.47
N MET A 156 16.79 2.11 -0.71
CA MET A 156 17.55 1.70 -1.90
C MET A 156 18.52 2.84 -2.25
N SER A 157 19.80 2.55 -2.42
CA SER A 157 20.76 3.57 -2.85
C SER A 157 20.68 3.81 -4.36
N ALA A 158 21.25 4.92 -4.84
CA ALA A 158 21.39 5.16 -6.28
C ALA A 158 22.27 4.10 -6.96
N ALA A 159 23.26 3.55 -6.24
CA ALA A 159 24.11 2.47 -6.72
C ALA A 159 23.33 1.16 -6.88
N ASP A 160 22.46 0.82 -5.92
CA ASP A 160 21.59 -0.36 -6.03
C ASP A 160 20.63 -0.24 -7.22
N LEU A 161 20.05 0.95 -7.42
CA LEU A 161 19.21 1.21 -8.58
C LEU A 161 20.01 1.02 -9.87
N ALA A 162 21.22 1.59 -9.96
CA ALA A 162 22.08 1.44 -11.12
C ALA A 162 22.41 -0.03 -11.40
N ALA A 163 22.73 -0.82 -10.37
CA ALA A 163 23.00 -2.25 -10.51
C ALA A 163 21.78 -3.01 -11.08
N VAL A 164 20.57 -2.72 -10.59
CA VAL A 164 19.31 -3.30 -11.11
C VAL A 164 19.08 -2.91 -12.56
N LEU A 165 19.31 -1.66 -12.93
CA LEU A 165 19.14 -1.19 -14.31
C LEU A 165 20.16 -1.82 -15.26
N CYS A 166 21.43 -1.89 -14.87
CA CYS A 166 22.47 -2.55 -15.64
C CYS A 166 22.16 -4.04 -15.87
N ALA A 167 21.71 -4.76 -14.83
CA ALA A 167 21.44 -6.19 -14.93
C ALA A 167 20.18 -6.53 -15.75
N HIS A 168 19.17 -5.65 -15.75
CA HIS A 168 17.81 -6.02 -16.23
C HIS A 168 17.23 -5.10 -17.31
N ALA A 169 17.90 -3.99 -17.64
CA ALA A 169 17.45 -3.00 -18.61
C ALA A 169 18.46 -2.74 -19.73
N GLY A 170 19.40 -3.67 -19.97
CA GLY A 170 20.28 -3.63 -21.14
C GLY A 170 19.54 -3.74 -22.48
N PRO A 171 20.22 -3.49 -23.62
CA PRO A 171 19.67 -3.76 -24.94
C PRO A 171 19.21 -5.23 -25.05
N GLY A 172 18.02 -5.46 -25.61
CA GLY A 172 17.47 -6.81 -25.76
C GLY A 172 16.92 -7.46 -24.47
N ALA A 173 16.85 -6.73 -23.36
CA ALA A 173 16.28 -7.25 -22.12
C ALA A 173 14.87 -7.87 -22.33
N PRO A 174 14.61 -9.09 -21.83
CA PRO A 174 13.28 -9.69 -21.87
C PRO A 174 12.21 -8.80 -21.25
N LEU A 175 10.98 -8.83 -21.80
CA LEU A 175 9.90 -7.90 -21.43
C LEU A 175 9.65 -7.83 -19.92
N LEU A 176 9.62 -8.98 -19.23
CA LEU A 176 9.41 -9.00 -17.77
C LEU A 176 10.58 -8.33 -17.02
N ARG A 177 11.83 -8.56 -17.43
CA ARG A 177 13.01 -7.94 -16.79
C ARG A 177 12.99 -6.43 -17.01
N LEU A 178 12.73 -5.98 -18.23
CA LEU A 178 12.56 -4.56 -18.56
C LEU A 178 11.43 -3.92 -17.76
N MET A 179 10.28 -4.59 -17.66
CA MET A 179 9.14 -4.11 -16.89
C MET A 179 9.49 -3.93 -15.41
N MET A 180 10.14 -4.92 -14.80
CA MET A 180 10.55 -4.85 -13.40
C MET A 180 11.58 -3.73 -13.16
N ALA A 181 12.59 -3.61 -14.02
CA ALA A 181 13.61 -2.56 -13.91
C ALA A 181 13.00 -1.15 -14.07
N THR A 182 12.13 -0.98 -15.06
CA THR A 182 11.38 0.28 -15.28
C THR A 182 10.51 0.60 -14.08
N THR A 183 9.80 -0.39 -13.54
CA THR A 183 8.96 -0.24 -12.34
C THR A 183 9.76 0.21 -11.13
N VAL A 184 10.93 -0.40 -10.87
CA VAL A 184 11.83 0.00 -9.78
C VAL A 184 12.33 1.43 -9.98
N ALA A 185 12.72 1.82 -11.20
CA ALA A 185 13.11 3.19 -11.51
C ALA A 185 11.99 4.20 -11.27
N LEU A 186 10.77 3.93 -11.72
CA LEU A 186 9.62 4.82 -11.51
C LEU A 186 9.25 4.92 -10.03
N MET A 187 9.34 3.83 -9.28
CA MET A 187 9.15 3.86 -7.83
C MET A 187 10.22 4.68 -7.12
N PHE A 188 11.46 4.63 -7.59
CA PHE A 188 12.57 5.42 -7.05
C PHE A 188 12.43 6.90 -7.40
N TYR A 189 12.36 7.26 -8.68
CA TYR A 189 12.32 8.66 -9.12
C TYR A 189 10.97 9.35 -8.84
N GLY A 190 9.86 8.62 -8.88
CA GLY A 190 8.52 9.16 -8.60
C GLY A 190 8.10 9.06 -7.12
N PHE A 191 8.98 8.55 -6.26
CA PHE A 191 8.69 8.24 -4.85
C PHE A 191 7.45 7.35 -4.72
N LEU A 192 7.17 6.46 -5.67
CA LEU A 192 5.91 5.70 -5.69
C LEU A 192 5.97 4.51 -4.73
N ARG A 193 4.88 4.27 -4.00
CA ARG A 193 4.65 2.96 -3.35
C ARG A 193 4.11 1.97 -4.37
N PHE A 194 4.14 0.68 -4.03
CA PHE A 194 3.60 -0.37 -4.90
C PHE A 194 2.15 -0.07 -5.33
N ASP A 195 1.27 0.29 -4.40
CA ASP A 195 -0.13 0.60 -4.74
C ASP A 195 -0.28 1.78 -5.70
N ASP A 196 0.62 2.76 -5.67
CA ASP A 196 0.58 3.86 -6.64
C ASP A 196 1.02 3.33 -8.01
N MET A 197 2.13 2.56 -8.02
CA MET A 197 2.72 2.00 -9.22
C MET A 197 1.80 1.00 -9.93
N ALA A 198 1.03 0.21 -9.17
CA ALA A 198 0.03 -0.72 -9.68
C ALA A 198 -1.16 -0.02 -10.37
N GLU A 199 -1.39 1.26 -10.07
CA GLU A 199 -2.48 2.08 -10.62
C GLU A 199 -1.99 3.03 -11.72
N VAL A 200 -0.69 3.04 -12.05
CA VAL A 200 -0.15 3.85 -13.16
C VAL A 200 -0.75 3.37 -14.46
N SER A 201 -1.74 4.10 -14.98
CA SER A 201 -2.38 3.81 -16.26
C SER A 201 -1.46 4.15 -17.43
N VAL A 202 -1.52 3.38 -18.53
CA VAL A 202 -0.81 3.73 -19.76
C VAL A 202 -1.60 4.67 -20.67
N HIS A 203 -2.83 5.01 -20.30
CA HIS A 203 -3.70 5.91 -21.07
C HIS A 203 -2.97 7.19 -21.44
N ALA A 204 -3.13 7.63 -22.69
CA ALA A 204 -2.40 8.79 -23.22
C ALA A 204 -2.61 10.04 -22.36
N ASP A 205 -3.83 10.27 -21.88
CA ASP A 205 -4.17 11.42 -21.02
C ASP A 205 -3.73 11.30 -19.56
N LEU A 206 -3.34 10.10 -19.10
CA LEU A 206 -2.97 9.84 -17.70
C LEU A 206 -1.46 9.59 -17.52
N LEU A 207 -0.76 9.30 -18.61
CA LEU A 207 0.69 9.15 -18.67
C LEU A 207 1.25 10.05 -19.77
N LEU A 208 1.46 11.32 -19.48
CA LEU A 208 1.99 12.25 -20.48
C LEU A 208 3.49 11.99 -20.63
N ILE A 209 3.98 11.82 -21.87
CA ILE A 209 5.41 11.68 -22.14
C ILE A 209 5.80 12.80 -23.11
N THR A 210 6.77 13.62 -22.68
CA THR A 210 7.27 14.76 -23.45
C THR A 210 8.78 14.64 -23.65
N PRO A 211 9.40 15.50 -24.48
CA PRO A 211 10.86 15.56 -24.58
C PRO A 211 11.54 15.91 -23.25
N ARG A 212 10.90 16.67 -22.36
CA ARG A 212 11.51 17.15 -21.11
C ARG A 212 11.25 16.26 -19.89
N HIS A 213 10.11 15.58 -19.84
CA HIS A 213 9.67 14.83 -18.66
C HIS A 213 8.53 13.87 -19.03
N MET A 214 8.19 12.97 -18.11
CA MET A 214 6.86 12.33 -18.10
C MET A 214 6.05 12.82 -16.90
N ALA A 215 4.74 12.93 -17.07
CA ALA A 215 3.79 13.22 -16.00
C ALA A 215 2.88 12.00 -15.81
N ILE A 216 2.80 11.51 -14.58
CA ILE A 216 2.01 10.33 -14.20
C ILE A 216 0.85 10.80 -13.33
N PHE A 217 -0.37 10.57 -13.77
CA PHE A 217 -1.55 10.78 -12.94
C PHE A 217 -1.77 9.59 -12.01
N ILE A 218 -1.81 9.85 -10.71
CA ILE A 218 -2.14 8.86 -9.69
C ILE A 218 -3.59 9.14 -9.24
N PRO A 219 -4.58 8.36 -9.71
CA PRO A 219 -6.00 8.62 -9.42
C PRO A 219 -6.35 8.36 -7.95
N ARG A 220 -5.56 7.49 -7.28
CA ARG A 220 -5.80 7.09 -5.89
C ARG A 220 -4.49 6.95 -5.14
N SER A 221 -4.22 7.84 -4.19
CA SER A 221 -3.09 7.69 -3.28
C SER A 221 -3.54 7.29 -1.87
N LYS A 222 -2.61 6.89 -0.99
CA LYS A 222 -2.94 6.56 0.42
C LYS A 222 -3.51 7.77 1.14
N THR A 223 -3.00 8.94 0.77
CA THR A 223 -3.27 10.22 1.40
C THR A 223 -4.46 10.93 0.76
N ASP A 224 -4.86 10.53 -0.45
CA ASP A 224 -6.02 11.07 -1.14
C ASP A 224 -7.33 10.41 -0.66
N VAL A 225 -7.98 11.04 0.31
CA VAL A 225 -9.26 10.60 0.87
C VAL A 225 -10.44 11.18 0.06
N ALA A 226 -10.22 12.32 -0.61
CA ALA A 226 -11.21 13.03 -1.42
C ALA A 226 -11.31 12.49 -2.85
N MET A 227 -10.32 11.70 -3.30
CA MET A 227 -10.23 11.08 -4.63
C MET A 227 -9.94 12.10 -5.75
N ASP A 228 -9.25 13.18 -5.41
CA ASP A 228 -8.92 14.27 -6.36
C ASP A 228 -7.81 13.86 -7.35
N GLY A 229 -7.02 12.82 -7.02
CA GLY A 229 -5.86 12.39 -7.78
C GLY A 229 -4.71 13.40 -7.75
N GLN A 230 -3.50 12.96 -8.11
CA GLN A 230 -2.30 13.81 -8.08
C GLN A 230 -1.33 13.47 -9.21
N TRP A 231 -0.72 14.51 -9.79
CA TRP A 231 0.32 14.38 -10.81
C TRP A 231 1.71 14.23 -10.18
N VAL A 232 2.48 13.27 -10.68
CA VAL A 232 3.90 13.09 -10.37
C VAL A 232 4.72 13.34 -11.63
N HIS A 233 5.65 14.28 -11.58
CA HIS A 233 6.50 14.64 -12.71
C HIS A 233 7.88 14.00 -12.56
N ILE A 234 8.32 13.24 -13.57
CA ILE A 234 9.66 12.64 -13.60
C ILE A 234 10.42 13.23 -14.79
N ALA A 235 11.49 13.97 -14.50
CA ALA A 235 12.33 14.59 -15.51
C ALA A 235 12.94 13.54 -16.46
N ARG A 236 13.11 13.91 -17.73
CA ARG A 236 14.00 13.18 -18.63
C ARG A 236 15.43 13.47 -18.20
N LEU A 237 16.25 12.43 -18.11
CA LEU A 237 17.62 12.46 -17.63
C LEU A 237 18.56 11.94 -18.73
N PRO A 238 18.91 12.76 -19.74
CA PRO A 238 19.64 12.31 -20.92
C PRO A 238 21.01 11.70 -20.60
N HIS A 239 21.67 12.19 -19.54
CA HIS A 239 22.96 11.69 -19.08
C HIS A 239 22.93 10.22 -18.61
N LEU A 240 21.75 9.65 -18.34
CA LEU A 240 21.58 8.23 -18.01
C LEU A 240 21.37 7.34 -19.26
N GLY A 241 21.33 7.93 -20.47
CA GLY A 241 21.13 7.21 -21.71
C GLY A 241 19.91 6.28 -21.69
N GLY A 242 20.12 5.00 -22.03
CA GLY A 242 19.09 3.96 -22.01
C GLY A 242 18.49 3.64 -20.64
N PHE A 243 19.08 4.15 -19.55
CA PHE A 243 18.58 3.99 -18.18
C PHE A 243 17.76 5.19 -17.69
N CYS A 244 17.58 6.22 -18.51
CA CYS A 244 16.67 7.31 -18.20
C CYS A 244 15.25 6.77 -17.91
N PRO A 245 14.58 7.13 -16.80
CA PRO A 245 13.26 6.60 -16.45
C PRO A 245 12.20 6.85 -17.53
N VAL A 246 12.27 8.01 -18.20
CA VAL A 246 11.37 8.33 -19.33
C VAL A 246 11.68 7.42 -20.53
N ALA A 247 12.95 7.25 -20.90
CA ALA A 247 13.34 6.39 -22.02
C ALA A 247 13.05 4.90 -21.76
N LEU A 248 13.23 4.44 -20.52
CA LEU A 248 12.84 3.10 -20.08
C LEU A 248 11.35 2.86 -20.26
N THR A 249 10.53 3.83 -19.86
CA THR A 249 9.07 3.77 -20.01
C THR A 249 8.67 3.72 -21.48
N GLU A 250 9.25 4.58 -22.33
CA GLU A 250 9.02 4.56 -23.78
C GLU A 250 9.41 3.21 -24.40
N ARG A 251 10.57 2.65 -24.00
CA ARG A 251 11.02 1.34 -24.49
C ARG A 251 10.10 0.22 -24.04
N LEU A 252 9.65 0.23 -22.78
CA LEU A 252 8.71 -0.74 -22.25
C LEU A 252 7.38 -0.68 -23.00
N LEU A 253 6.84 0.52 -23.23
CA LEU A 253 5.61 0.72 -23.98
C LEU A 253 5.69 0.14 -25.40
N ARG A 254 6.81 0.40 -26.10
CA ARG A 254 7.06 -0.15 -27.44
C ARG A 254 7.21 -1.67 -27.41
N GLN A 255 8.08 -2.21 -26.57
CA GLN A 255 8.39 -3.64 -26.53
C GLN A 255 7.20 -4.47 -26.04
N GLY A 256 6.38 -3.95 -25.13
CA GLY A 256 5.16 -4.60 -24.66
C GLY A 256 3.96 -4.43 -25.58
N ALA A 257 4.09 -3.67 -26.68
CA ALA A 257 3.00 -3.32 -27.59
C ALA A 257 1.78 -2.74 -26.86
N TYR A 258 2.02 -1.87 -25.87
CA TYR A 258 0.93 -1.28 -25.06
C TYR A 258 0.02 -0.43 -25.93
N ARG A 259 -1.28 -0.70 -25.86
CA ARG A 259 -2.29 0.25 -26.36
C ARG A 259 -2.47 1.35 -25.33
N ARG A 260 -2.42 2.61 -25.77
CA ARG A 260 -2.52 3.80 -24.90
C ARG A 260 -3.74 4.66 -25.18
N LEU A 261 -4.32 4.52 -26.36
CA LEU A 261 -5.56 5.15 -26.76
C LEU A 261 -6.61 4.04 -26.89
N PRO A 262 -7.73 4.12 -26.15
CA PRO A 262 -8.79 3.13 -26.28
C PRO A 262 -9.42 3.22 -27.68
N ALA A 263 -9.65 2.07 -28.31
CA ALA A 263 -10.32 2.00 -29.61
C ALA A 263 -11.85 2.16 -29.51
N ALA A 264 -12.42 1.95 -28.32
CA ALA A 264 -13.83 2.08 -28.01
C ALA A 264 -14.04 2.71 -26.63
N ALA A 265 -15.20 3.33 -26.39
CA ALA A 265 -15.47 4.09 -25.17
C ALA A 265 -15.42 3.25 -23.87
N ASP A 266 -15.66 1.95 -23.97
CA ASP A 266 -15.61 0.99 -22.86
C ASP A 266 -14.27 0.25 -22.73
N GLU A 267 -13.35 0.43 -23.69
CA GLU A 267 -12.05 -0.24 -23.70
C GLU A 267 -11.16 0.30 -22.57
N ASP A 268 -10.68 -0.60 -21.72
CA ASP A 268 -9.70 -0.30 -20.68
C ASP A 268 -8.29 -0.62 -21.20
N VAL A 269 -7.49 0.42 -21.40
CA VAL A 269 -6.10 0.27 -21.83
C VAL A 269 -5.19 -0.22 -20.72
N GLY A 270 -5.59 -0.15 -19.44
CA GLY A 270 -4.92 -0.81 -18.32
C GLY A 270 -3.66 -0.14 -17.75
N PRO A 271 -3.03 -0.76 -16.73
CA PRO A 271 -1.87 -0.22 -16.03
C PRO A 271 -0.54 -0.51 -16.74
N LEU A 272 0.54 0.14 -16.34
CA LEU A 272 1.90 -0.09 -16.87
C LEU A 272 2.47 -1.42 -16.36
N LEU A 273 2.34 -1.70 -15.06
CA LEU A 273 2.80 -2.96 -14.46
C LEU A 273 1.79 -4.08 -14.76
N ARG A 274 2.20 -5.17 -15.44
CA ARG A 274 1.30 -6.26 -15.88
C ARG A 274 1.94 -7.64 -15.81
N THR A 275 1.09 -8.66 -15.79
CA THR A 275 1.54 -10.04 -15.99
C THR A 275 2.09 -10.23 -17.40
N VAL A 276 3.28 -10.83 -17.50
CA VAL A 276 3.91 -11.27 -18.75
C VAL A 276 3.78 -12.79 -18.84
N GLN A 277 3.34 -13.28 -20.00
CA GLN A 277 3.31 -14.70 -20.33
C GLN A 277 4.40 -15.02 -21.35
N TYR A 278 5.06 -16.15 -21.17
CA TYR A 278 6.10 -16.62 -22.08
C TYR A 278 5.52 -17.59 -23.10
N THR A 279 5.97 -17.43 -24.34
CA THR A 279 5.67 -18.33 -25.46
C THR A 279 6.97 -18.69 -26.18
N ALA A 280 6.91 -19.58 -27.17
CA ALA A 280 8.05 -19.88 -28.03
C ALA A 280 8.64 -18.63 -28.71
N ALA A 281 7.82 -17.62 -28.99
CA ALA A 281 8.24 -16.33 -29.57
C ALA A 281 8.76 -15.31 -28.53
N GLY A 282 8.89 -15.71 -27.25
CA GLY A 282 9.32 -14.84 -26.16
C GLY A 282 8.17 -14.35 -25.26
N GLY A 283 8.49 -13.38 -24.40
CA GLY A 283 7.57 -12.83 -23.41
C GLY A 283 6.68 -11.73 -23.98
N ARG A 284 5.36 -11.86 -23.79
CA ARG A 284 4.34 -10.86 -24.18
C ARG A 284 3.40 -10.55 -23.02
N LEU A 285 2.73 -9.41 -23.06
CA LEU A 285 1.69 -9.10 -22.08
C LEU A 285 0.58 -10.16 -22.12
N GLN A 286 0.08 -10.56 -20.96
CA GLN A 286 -1.03 -11.51 -20.87
C GLN A 286 -2.29 -10.95 -21.55
N ARG A 287 -2.52 -9.65 -21.40
CA ARG A 287 -3.67 -8.92 -21.95
C ARG A 287 -3.25 -7.50 -22.33
N LEU A 288 -3.57 -7.09 -23.57
CA LEU A 288 -3.27 -5.75 -24.09
C LEU A 288 -4.32 -4.72 -23.66
N VAL A 289 -5.59 -5.10 -23.66
CA VAL A 289 -6.74 -4.27 -23.28
C VAL A 289 -7.81 -5.10 -22.58
N GLY A 290 -8.67 -4.44 -21.82
CA GLY A 290 -9.85 -5.00 -21.17
C GLY A 290 -11.07 -4.13 -21.48
N THR A 291 -12.10 -4.25 -20.66
CA THR A 291 -13.28 -3.38 -20.72
C THR A 291 -13.59 -2.84 -19.34
N ARG A 292 -14.47 -1.85 -19.22
CA ARG A 292 -14.96 -1.38 -17.91
C ARG A 292 -15.54 -2.50 -17.04
N ALA A 293 -16.19 -3.50 -17.67
CA ALA A 293 -16.76 -4.66 -16.97
C ALA A 293 -15.71 -5.71 -16.60
N SER A 294 -14.62 -5.84 -17.38
CA SER A 294 -13.51 -6.75 -17.13
C SER A 294 -12.17 -6.02 -17.38
N PRO A 295 -11.76 -5.14 -16.45
CA PRO A 295 -10.58 -4.31 -16.64
C PRO A 295 -9.28 -5.11 -16.61
N VAL A 296 -8.21 -4.51 -17.13
CA VAL A 296 -6.86 -5.07 -17.03
C VAL A 296 -6.29 -4.69 -15.68
N PHE A 297 -5.97 -5.69 -14.86
CA PHE A 297 -5.36 -5.46 -13.57
C PHE A 297 -3.83 -5.54 -13.64
N SER A 298 -3.18 -4.80 -12.74
CA SER A 298 -1.74 -4.95 -12.51
C SER A 298 -1.43 -6.34 -11.94
N MET A 299 -0.19 -6.78 -12.09
CA MET A 299 0.26 -7.97 -11.35
C MET A 299 0.07 -7.76 -9.84
N SER A 300 -0.22 -8.84 -9.12
CA SER A 300 -0.46 -8.78 -7.67
C SER A 300 0.81 -8.37 -6.91
N TYR A 301 0.66 -7.83 -5.69
CA TYR A 301 1.80 -7.51 -4.83
C TYR A 301 2.71 -8.71 -4.58
N GLY A 302 2.12 -9.91 -4.40
CA GLY A 302 2.89 -11.14 -4.21
C GLY A 302 3.75 -11.48 -5.43
N ALA A 303 3.16 -11.44 -6.63
CA ALA A 303 3.88 -11.68 -7.89
C ALA A 303 4.98 -10.64 -8.13
N PHE A 304 4.67 -9.35 -7.90
CA PHE A 304 5.64 -8.27 -7.98
C PHE A 304 6.78 -8.47 -6.99
N ARG A 305 6.47 -8.71 -5.71
CA ARG A 305 7.49 -8.88 -4.66
C ARG A 305 8.42 -10.05 -4.95
N SER A 306 7.89 -11.18 -5.40
CA SER A 306 8.71 -12.35 -5.77
C SER A 306 9.66 -12.02 -6.92
N ASN A 307 9.15 -11.39 -8.00
CA ASN A 307 9.99 -10.96 -9.12
C ASN A 307 11.01 -9.91 -8.68
N PHE A 308 10.59 -8.92 -7.89
CA PHE A 308 11.44 -7.85 -7.38
C PHE A 308 12.64 -8.42 -6.60
N LEU A 309 12.39 -9.30 -5.63
CA LEU A 309 13.46 -9.92 -4.84
C LEU A 309 14.39 -10.78 -5.71
N ALA A 310 13.86 -11.48 -6.72
CA ALA A 310 14.70 -12.23 -7.65
C ALA A 310 15.62 -11.30 -8.46
N ARG A 311 15.10 -10.17 -8.97
CA ARG A 311 15.88 -9.18 -9.73
C ARG A 311 16.95 -8.50 -8.86
N LEU A 312 16.65 -8.21 -7.59
CA LEU A 312 17.65 -7.68 -6.66
C LEU A 312 18.82 -8.66 -6.46
N ARG A 313 18.52 -9.93 -6.19
CA ARG A 313 19.54 -10.97 -6.00
C ARG A 313 20.43 -11.13 -7.22
N GLU A 314 19.82 -11.19 -8.41
CA GLU A 314 20.55 -11.29 -9.67
C GLU A 314 21.39 -10.05 -9.98
N ALA A 315 21.01 -8.87 -9.47
CA ALA A 315 21.78 -7.65 -9.59
C ALA A 315 22.88 -7.51 -8.51
N GLY A 316 23.03 -8.50 -7.62
CA GLY A 316 23.99 -8.44 -6.51
C GLY A 316 23.63 -7.45 -5.41
N VAL A 317 22.38 -6.94 -5.38
CA VAL A 317 21.95 -6.01 -4.32
C VAL A 317 21.73 -6.79 -3.03
N SER A 318 22.52 -6.46 -2.02
CA SER A 318 22.43 -7.02 -0.67
C SER A 318 21.53 -6.16 0.24
N GLY A 319 21.25 -6.64 1.45
CA GLY A 319 20.41 -5.92 2.41
C GLY A 319 18.92 -6.30 2.38
N ASN A 320 18.17 -5.70 3.28
CA ASN A 320 16.73 -5.89 3.50
C ASN A 320 15.91 -4.90 2.66
N ILE A 321 16.21 -4.84 1.36
CA ILE A 321 15.52 -3.98 0.42
C ILE A 321 14.12 -4.54 0.12
N LYS A 322 13.11 -3.70 0.30
CA LYS A 322 11.69 -4.01 0.07
C LYS A 322 11.10 -3.03 -0.95
N PRO A 323 9.91 -3.30 -1.50
CA PRO A 323 9.26 -2.35 -2.42
C PRO A 323 9.14 -0.90 -1.90
N HIS A 324 9.07 -0.72 -0.58
CA HIS A 324 9.01 0.61 0.02
C HIS A 324 10.37 1.34 0.07
N SER A 325 11.48 0.61 -0.07
CA SER A 325 12.84 1.13 -0.01
C SER A 325 13.14 2.10 -1.15
N MET A 326 12.53 1.93 -2.32
CA MET A 326 12.68 2.88 -3.44
C MET A 326 12.15 4.27 -3.11
N ARG A 327 11.00 4.34 -2.43
CA ARG A 327 10.40 5.62 -2.01
C ARG A 327 11.26 6.34 -0.97
N ILE A 328 11.91 5.60 -0.06
CA ILE A 328 12.86 6.15 0.90
C ILE A 328 14.13 6.60 0.16
N GLY A 329 14.68 5.72 -0.67
CA GLY A 329 15.88 5.96 -1.47
C GLY A 329 15.80 7.19 -2.36
N GLY A 330 14.75 7.31 -3.15
CA GLY A 330 14.55 8.47 -4.02
C GLY A 330 14.46 9.78 -3.23
N ASN A 331 13.77 9.78 -2.09
CA ASN A 331 13.67 10.97 -1.26
C ASN A 331 14.99 11.33 -0.60
N SER A 332 15.75 10.34 -0.10
CA SER A 332 17.09 10.57 0.42
C SER A 332 18.00 11.13 -0.67
N ALA A 333 18.06 10.50 -1.84
CA ALA A 333 18.89 10.98 -2.96
C ALA A 333 18.54 12.43 -3.38
N ALA A 334 17.26 12.80 -3.37
CA ALA A 334 16.86 14.18 -3.62
C ALA A 334 17.28 15.13 -2.48
N ALA A 335 17.23 14.68 -1.23
CA ALA A 335 17.70 15.48 -0.09
C ALA A 335 19.22 15.70 -0.17
N ASP A 336 19.99 14.65 -0.48
CA ASP A 336 21.44 14.69 -0.65
C ASP A 336 21.84 15.62 -1.81
N ALA A 337 21.01 15.69 -2.85
CA ALA A 337 21.16 16.64 -3.96
C ALA A 337 20.69 18.08 -3.62
N GLY A 338 20.36 18.36 -2.35
CA GLY A 338 19.97 19.69 -1.87
C GLY A 338 18.54 20.11 -2.21
N VAL A 339 17.66 19.19 -2.65
CA VAL A 339 16.27 19.54 -2.98
C VAL A 339 15.51 19.89 -1.69
N PRO A 340 14.87 21.08 -1.62
CA PRO A 340 14.12 21.53 -0.46
C PRO A 340 13.07 20.52 0.01
N ALA A 341 12.90 20.40 1.33
CA ALA A 341 11.94 19.50 1.96
C ALA A 341 10.50 19.75 1.49
N SER A 342 10.12 20.99 1.22
CA SER A 342 8.81 21.38 0.69
C SER A 342 8.53 20.79 -0.68
N LEU A 343 9.49 20.85 -1.62
CA LEU A 343 9.35 20.26 -2.95
C LEU A 343 9.31 18.73 -2.87
N ARG A 344 10.17 18.13 -2.04
CA ARG A 344 10.14 16.68 -1.79
C ARG A 344 8.82 16.25 -1.15
N GLN A 345 8.21 17.09 -0.30
CA GLN A 345 6.89 16.82 0.28
C GLN A 345 5.80 16.73 -0.77
N VAL A 346 5.76 17.70 -1.69
CA VAL A 346 4.80 17.71 -2.79
C VAL A 346 5.02 16.51 -3.71
N HIS A 347 6.26 16.26 -4.13
CA HIS A 347 6.62 15.13 -5.01
C HIS A 347 6.33 13.76 -4.35
N GLY A 348 6.66 13.64 -3.08
CA GLY A 348 6.34 12.48 -2.24
C GLY A 348 4.86 12.37 -1.91
N ARG A 349 4.06 13.42 -2.07
CA ARG A 349 2.62 13.42 -1.76
C ARG A 349 2.34 13.14 -0.28
N TRP A 350 3.17 13.71 0.60
CA TRP A 350 3.02 13.58 2.04
C TRP A 350 2.16 14.69 2.64
N LYS A 351 1.16 14.33 3.44
CA LYS A 351 0.25 15.28 4.09
C LYS A 351 0.90 16.06 5.24
N PRO A 352 1.36 15.42 6.34
CA PRO A 352 2.14 16.16 7.32
C PRO A 352 3.58 16.35 6.82
N ALA A 353 4.13 17.56 6.98
CA ALA A 353 5.52 17.87 6.66
C ALA A 353 6.52 16.97 7.41
N THR A 354 6.16 16.54 8.63
CA THR A 354 6.96 15.60 9.44
C THR A 354 7.24 14.28 8.74
N MET A 355 6.41 13.87 7.77
CA MET A 355 6.65 12.65 7.01
C MET A 355 7.90 12.72 6.15
N VAL A 356 8.30 13.91 5.67
CA VAL A 356 9.52 14.08 4.87
C VAL A 356 10.72 13.53 5.63
N GLY A 357 10.83 13.87 6.92
CA GLY A 357 11.90 13.39 7.81
C GLY A 357 11.88 11.87 8.01
N HIS A 358 10.70 11.23 8.00
CA HIS A 358 10.60 9.77 8.07
C HIS A 358 11.17 9.06 6.84
N TYR A 359 11.20 9.75 5.69
CA TYR A 359 11.72 9.23 4.43
C TYR A 359 13.12 9.73 4.11
N THR A 360 13.69 10.65 4.89
CA THR A 360 15.08 11.08 4.76
C THR A 360 15.96 10.20 5.66
N ARG A 361 17.15 9.86 5.20
CA ARG A 361 18.16 9.14 5.98
C ARG A 361 19.38 10.04 6.10
N PRO A 362 19.53 10.81 7.20
CA PRO A 362 20.73 11.61 7.40
C PRO A 362 21.94 10.67 7.53
N THR A 363 23.02 11.05 6.88
CA THR A 363 24.33 10.42 7.05
C THR A 363 24.97 10.89 8.35
N LEU A 364 26.05 10.22 8.78
CA LEU A 364 26.86 10.70 9.90
C LEU A 364 27.45 12.08 9.61
N GLU A 365 27.86 12.34 8.37
CA GLU A 365 28.40 13.65 7.99
C GLU A 365 27.35 14.75 8.10
N ASP A 366 26.09 14.47 7.79
CA ASP A 366 24.99 15.44 7.96
C ASP A 366 24.79 15.81 9.44
N THR A 367 24.84 14.82 10.33
CA THR A 367 24.65 15.06 11.77
C THR A 367 25.88 15.73 12.40
N LEU A 368 27.09 15.42 11.93
CA LEU A 368 28.32 16.10 12.34
C LEU A 368 28.38 17.53 11.79
N GLY A 369 27.84 17.79 10.59
CA GLY A 369 27.75 19.11 9.99
C GLY A 369 27.02 20.11 10.88
N VAL A 370 26.01 19.65 11.63
CA VAL A 370 25.26 20.47 12.60
C VAL A 370 26.18 21.04 13.68
N THR A 371 27.04 20.23 14.28
CA THR A 371 27.98 20.70 15.32
C THR A 371 29.19 21.43 14.73
N ARG A 372 29.64 21.06 13.53
CA ARG A 372 30.68 21.83 12.80
C ARG A 372 30.22 23.25 12.49
N ALA A 373 28.97 23.44 12.07
CA ALA A 373 28.40 24.76 11.78
C ALA A 373 28.16 25.62 13.02
N MET A 374 28.10 25.01 14.21
CA MET A 374 28.07 25.71 15.50
C MET A 374 29.46 26.08 16.02
N GLY A 375 30.54 25.64 15.34
CA GLY A 375 31.88 26.08 15.66
C GLY A 375 32.00 27.58 15.51
N LEU A 376 32.41 28.28 16.58
CA LEU A 376 32.63 29.72 16.56
C LEU A 376 33.70 30.03 15.50
N ALA A 377 33.32 30.73 14.44
CA ALA A 377 34.28 31.31 13.51
C ALA A 377 35.01 32.46 14.22
N GLY A 378 36.29 32.28 14.54
CA GLY A 378 37.19 33.37 14.94
C GLY A 378 37.44 33.56 16.44
N ALA A 379 37.88 32.53 17.15
CA ALA A 379 38.63 32.71 18.40
C ALA A 379 40.08 32.23 18.22
N ALA A 380 40.81 32.91 17.35
CA ALA A 380 42.27 32.98 17.32
C ALA A 380 42.68 34.27 16.62
#